data_AF-A0A9X3LEW9-F1
#
_entry.id   AF-A0A9X3LEW9-F1
#
_cell.length_a   1.000
_cell.length_b   1.000
_cell.length_c   1.000
_cell.angle_alpha   90.00
_cell.angle_beta   90.00
_cell.angle_gamma   90.00
#
_symmetry.space_group_name_H-M   'P 1'
#
loop_
_entity.id
_entity.type
_entity.pdbx_description
1 polymer ?
#
loop_
_entity_poly.entity_id
_entity_poly.type
_entity_poly.pdbx_seq_one_letter_code
_entity_poly.pdbx_strand_id
1 'polypeptide(L)'
;MFSSIWKKIQNGEFSPIYLLVGTEHYFFDETIRRLKESLNQAGETDVLVFDLDEVPVQHVIEEADTIPFFTDRKLIIAKNASFLKATEKGKEKIDHDLKAFENWVQHPSETAITVFIAPYEKLDERKKVTKLMKDKALLLEAKPLEGNDLTVWVQSIVSKEHKSMTADAIARLIETVGQDLVQLQSELHKMATYIGEEPEITKDVVELLMTRTLEQDAFQLLNAYLRGDTSTALSVYHDLLRQKEEPIMLTALLASQIRLMSNVRYLQKKGYHAQAIAKQLKVNPYRVKLIVESRQQVGEERLLEVLHRLASADYQLKTSSGRRERILELFLMNRL
;
A
#
# COMPACT_ATOMS: atom_id res chain seq x y z
N MET A 1 -9.89 16.79 -4.00
CA MET A 1 -10.52 17.07 -2.69
C MET A 1 -9.49 17.12 -1.56
N PHE A 2 -8.61 16.11 -1.41
CA PHE A 2 -7.50 16.18 -0.45
C PHE A 2 -6.54 17.35 -0.70
N SER A 3 -6.17 17.61 -1.96
CA SER A 3 -5.24 18.68 -2.33
C SER A 3 -5.65 20.07 -1.85
N SER A 4 -6.94 20.42 -1.96
CA SER A 4 -7.46 21.70 -1.47
C SER A 4 -7.44 21.79 0.06
N ILE A 5 -7.74 20.69 0.74
CA ILE A 5 -7.76 20.64 2.21
C ILE A 5 -6.33 20.68 2.76
N TRP A 6 -5.40 19.97 2.13
CA TRP A 6 -3.99 20.03 2.48
C TRP A 6 -3.39 21.42 2.28
N LYS A 7 -3.82 22.17 1.26
CA LYS A 7 -3.43 23.59 1.11
C LYS A 7 -3.97 24.46 2.25
N LYS A 8 -5.22 24.25 2.67
CA LYS A 8 -5.79 24.96 3.85
C LYS A 8 -5.00 24.67 5.12
N ILE A 9 -4.68 23.39 5.38
CA ILE A 9 -3.84 22.96 6.50
C ILE A 9 -2.49 23.66 6.48
N GLN A 10 -1.83 23.71 5.32
CA GLN A 10 -0.54 24.41 5.15
C GLN A 10 -0.62 25.93 5.37
N ASN A 11 -1.79 26.53 5.13
CA ASN A 11 -2.04 27.94 5.39
C ASN A 11 -2.46 28.24 6.84
N GLY A 12 -2.49 27.22 7.73
CA GLY A 12 -2.92 27.36 9.11
C GLY A 12 -4.45 27.39 9.30
N GLU A 13 -5.22 27.09 8.26
CA GLU A 13 -6.69 26.97 8.34
C GLU A 13 -7.08 25.56 8.80
N PHE A 14 -7.27 25.39 10.10
CA PHE A 14 -7.61 24.11 10.71
C PHE A 14 -9.11 23.97 11.00
N SER A 15 -9.63 22.76 10.83
CA SER A 15 -10.95 22.36 11.35
C SER A 15 -10.77 21.71 12.74
N PRO A 16 -11.70 21.89 13.68
CA PRO A 16 -11.58 21.30 15.02
C PRO A 16 -11.70 19.77 14.98
N ILE A 17 -12.51 19.23 14.05
CA ILE A 17 -12.71 17.79 13.88
C ILE A 17 -12.45 17.40 12.43
N TYR A 18 -11.60 16.41 12.23
CA TYR A 18 -11.41 15.72 10.95
C TYR A 18 -11.95 14.30 11.05
N LEU A 19 -12.64 13.84 10.01
CA LEU A 19 -13.08 12.46 9.88
C LEU A 19 -12.48 11.86 8.60
N LEU A 20 -11.51 10.96 8.77
CA LEU A 20 -10.86 10.26 7.66
C LEU A 20 -11.50 8.88 7.50
N VAL A 21 -12.05 8.59 6.33
CA VAL A 21 -12.81 7.36 6.05
C VAL A 21 -12.28 6.67 4.82
N GLY A 22 -12.10 5.35 4.86
CA GLY A 22 -11.77 4.57 3.68
C GLY A 22 -10.67 3.55 3.94
N THR A 23 -10.07 3.03 2.87
CA THR A 23 -9.08 1.95 2.94
C THR A 23 -7.69 2.37 2.46
N GLU A 24 -7.56 3.54 1.84
CA GLU A 24 -6.29 4.06 1.34
C GLU A 24 -5.52 4.81 2.44
N HIS A 25 -4.70 4.08 3.19
CA HIS A 25 -4.03 4.58 4.40
C HIS A 25 -3.04 5.71 4.11
N TYR A 26 -2.50 5.76 2.88
CA TYR A 26 -1.63 6.84 2.43
C TYR A 26 -2.22 8.22 2.72
N PHE A 27 -3.52 8.41 2.46
CA PHE A 27 -4.18 9.70 2.70
C PHE A 27 -4.34 10.03 4.18
N PHE A 28 -4.44 9.02 5.05
CA PHE A 28 -4.49 9.23 6.50
C PHE A 28 -3.15 9.74 7.00
N ASP A 29 -2.09 9.01 6.67
CA ASP A 29 -0.74 9.32 7.11
C ASP A 29 -0.28 10.68 6.57
N GLU A 30 -0.55 10.96 5.29
CA GLU A 30 -0.20 12.24 4.68
C GLU A 30 -0.99 13.43 5.27
N THR A 31 -2.26 13.23 5.61
CA THR A 31 -3.06 14.28 6.28
C THR A 31 -2.54 14.55 7.69
N ILE A 32 -2.26 13.50 8.46
CA ILE A 32 -1.71 13.61 9.81
C ILE A 32 -0.32 14.25 9.78
N ARG A 33 0.54 13.85 8.85
CA ARG A 33 1.87 14.44 8.68
C ARG A 33 1.78 15.95 8.42
N ARG A 34 0.91 16.37 7.50
CA ARG A 34 0.70 17.79 7.20
C ARG A 34 0.13 18.59 8.37
N LEU A 35 -0.77 18.00 9.15
CA LEU A 35 -1.28 18.62 10.38
C LEU A 35 -0.15 18.82 11.39
N LYS A 36 0.66 17.78 11.64
CA LYS A 36 1.84 17.87 12.53
C LYS A 36 2.83 18.93 12.08
N GLU A 37 3.17 18.95 10.79
CA GLU A 37 4.12 19.91 10.24
C GLU A 37 3.62 21.35 10.35
N SER A 38 2.33 21.58 10.08
CA SER A 38 1.74 22.93 10.12
C SER A 38 1.56 23.43 11.55
N LEU A 39 1.28 22.54 12.52
CA LEU A 39 1.21 22.89 13.94
C LEU A 39 2.60 23.10 14.54
N ASN A 40 3.60 22.32 14.12
CA ASN A 40 4.97 22.46 14.61
C ASN A 40 5.64 23.80 14.26
N GLN A 41 5.12 24.53 13.27
CA GLN A 41 5.62 25.88 12.97
C GLN A 41 5.38 26.87 14.14
N ALA A 42 4.47 26.55 15.06
CA ALA A 42 4.18 27.35 16.25
C ALA A 42 4.95 26.89 17.53
N GLY A 43 5.71 25.79 17.47
CA GLY A 43 6.40 25.19 18.62
C GLY A 43 6.36 23.66 18.61
N GLU A 44 6.79 22.99 19.68
CA GLU A 44 6.57 21.54 19.81
C GLU A 44 5.07 21.26 19.89
N THR A 45 4.50 20.46 18.97
CA THR A 45 3.08 20.09 19.03
C THR A 45 2.88 18.93 20.00
N ASP A 46 1.98 19.09 20.96
CA ASP A 46 1.50 17.99 21.79
C ASP A 46 0.61 17.06 20.93
N VAL A 47 1.06 15.82 20.72
CA VAL A 47 0.38 14.83 19.89
C VAL A 47 0.00 13.62 20.75
N LEU A 48 -1.31 13.40 20.88
CA LEU A 48 -1.88 12.26 21.58
C LEU A 48 -2.48 11.26 20.57
N VAL A 49 -2.25 9.97 20.78
CA VAL A 49 -2.76 8.92 19.90
C VAL A 49 -3.53 7.90 20.73
N PHE A 50 -4.77 7.65 20.33
CA PHE A 50 -5.67 6.69 20.95
C PHE A 50 -6.11 5.65 19.93
N ASP A 51 -6.25 4.40 20.37
CA ASP A 51 -6.91 3.34 19.60
C ASP A 51 -8.28 3.05 20.20
N LEU A 52 -9.35 3.37 19.47
CA LEU A 52 -10.72 3.21 19.97
C LEU A 52 -11.17 1.75 20.02
N ASP A 53 -10.38 0.81 19.49
CA ASP A 53 -10.58 -0.63 19.77
C ASP A 53 -10.04 -1.04 21.15
N GLU A 54 -9.24 -0.18 21.81
CA GLU A 54 -8.61 -0.42 23.12
C GLU A 54 -9.07 0.55 24.23
N VAL A 55 -9.41 1.80 23.88
CA VAL A 55 -9.90 2.80 24.83
C VAL A 55 -11.28 3.37 24.45
N PRO A 56 -12.13 3.67 25.44
CA PRO A 56 -13.38 4.39 25.20
C PRO A 56 -13.16 5.79 24.60
N VAL A 57 -14.15 6.29 23.85
CA VAL A 57 -14.08 7.61 23.19
C VAL A 57 -14.09 8.76 24.21
N GLN A 58 -14.57 8.49 25.41
CA GLN A 58 -14.62 9.40 26.55
C GLN A 58 -13.22 9.95 26.89
N HIS A 59 -12.17 9.13 26.81
CA HIS A 59 -10.79 9.58 27.02
C HIS A 59 -10.34 10.59 25.96
N VAL A 60 -10.77 10.42 24.70
CA VAL A 60 -10.47 11.37 23.63
C VAL A 60 -11.16 12.71 23.90
N ILE A 61 -12.39 12.69 24.41
CA ILE A 61 -13.15 13.89 24.78
C ILE A 61 -12.49 14.62 25.95
N GLU A 62 -12.19 13.90 27.03
CA GLU A 62 -11.54 14.43 28.23
C GLU A 62 -10.22 15.10 27.89
N GLU A 63 -9.41 14.45 27.05
CA GLU A 63 -8.18 15.06 26.56
C GLU A 63 -8.49 16.26 25.67
N ALA A 64 -9.37 16.17 24.68
CA ALA A 64 -9.66 17.31 23.79
C ALA A 64 -10.10 18.57 24.54
N ASP A 65 -10.84 18.42 25.63
CA ASP A 65 -11.33 19.54 26.45
C ASP A 65 -10.30 20.02 27.49
N THR A 66 -9.21 19.29 27.69
CA THR A 66 -8.11 19.71 28.54
C THR A 66 -7.24 20.72 27.79
N ILE A 67 -7.11 21.93 28.34
CA ILE A 67 -6.33 23.02 27.75
C ILE A 67 -4.84 22.62 27.66
N PRO A 68 -4.20 22.75 26.49
CA PRO A 68 -2.76 22.51 26.37
C PRO A 68 -1.94 23.53 27.18
N PHE A 69 -0.89 23.06 27.86
CA PHE A 69 -0.09 23.90 28.77
C PHE A 69 1.02 24.71 28.07
N PHE A 70 1.61 24.17 26.99
CA PHE A 70 2.80 24.74 26.34
C PHE A 70 2.62 24.98 24.84
N THR A 71 1.44 24.72 24.30
CA THR A 71 1.14 24.82 22.87
C THR A 71 -0.20 25.52 22.66
N ASP A 72 -0.35 26.25 21.56
CA ASP A 72 -1.63 26.92 21.26
C ASP A 72 -2.75 25.92 20.96
N ARG A 73 -2.37 24.79 20.37
CA ARG A 73 -3.27 23.68 20.04
C ARG A 73 -2.57 22.35 20.25
N LYS A 74 -3.31 21.33 20.66
CA LYS A 74 -2.86 19.94 20.63
C LYS A 74 -3.55 19.15 19.51
N LEU A 75 -2.86 18.13 19.02
CA LEU A 75 -3.36 17.22 17.99
C LEU A 75 -3.71 15.87 18.61
N ILE A 76 -4.96 15.47 18.52
CA ILE A 76 -5.43 14.19 19.01
C ILE A 76 -5.81 13.30 17.82
N ILE A 77 -5.25 12.09 17.80
CA ILE A 77 -5.48 11.12 16.73
C ILE A 77 -6.21 9.92 17.34
N ALA A 78 -7.49 9.77 17.00
CA ALA A 78 -8.34 8.68 17.44
C ALA A 78 -8.48 7.66 16.31
N LYS A 79 -7.73 6.56 16.40
CA LYS A 79 -7.73 5.47 15.43
C LYS A 79 -8.91 4.53 15.64
N ASN A 80 -9.27 3.80 14.57
CA ASN A 80 -10.25 2.71 14.60
C ASN A 80 -11.59 3.11 15.23
N ALA A 81 -12.23 4.17 14.74
CA ALA A 81 -13.55 4.62 15.22
C ALA A 81 -14.68 3.62 14.87
N SER A 82 -14.67 2.45 15.52
CA SER A 82 -15.46 1.26 15.23
C SER A 82 -16.95 1.52 15.33
N PHE A 83 -17.37 2.39 16.24
CA PHE A 83 -18.76 2.82 16.38
C PHE A 83 -19.35 3.48 15.12
N LEU A 84 -18.53 3.95 14.18
CA LEU A 84 -18.97 4.46 12.87
C LEU A 84 -19.11 3.37 11.80
N LYS A 85 -18.52 2.20 12.02
CA LYS A 85 -18.49 1.09 11.05
C LYS A 85 -19.90 0.59 10.74
N ALA A 86 -20.16 0.30 9.45
CA ALA A 86 -21.31 -0.46 9.01
C ALA A 86 -21.18 -1.93 9.48
N THR A 87 -21.79 -2.26 10.62
CA THR A 87 -21.69 -3.60 11.21
C THR A 87 -22.45 -4.67 10.43
N GLU A 88 -21.79 -5.78 10.12
CA GLU A 88 -22.39 -7.11 10.19
C GLU A 88 -22.24 -7.61 11.65
N LYS A 89 -23.33 -7.55 12.43
CA LYS A 89 -23.61 -8.33 13.66
C LYS A 89 -22.44 -8.66 14.62
N GLY A 90 -21.54 -7.72 14.91
CA GLY A 90 -20.60 -7.82 16.03
C GLY A 90 -20.95 -6.79 17.11
N LYS A 91 -20.92 -7.18 18.40
CA LYS A 91 -20.91 -6.20 19.48
C LYS A 91 -19.59 -5.43 19.40
N GLU A 92 -19.64 -4.11 19.59
CA GLU A 92 -18.43 -3.30 19.82
C GLU A 92 -17.63 -3.93 20.96
N LYS A 93 -16.30 -4.00 20.83
CA LYS A 93 -15.45 -4.56 21.87
C LYS A 93 -15.47 -3.70 23.14
N ILE A 94 -15.69 -2.40 22.97
CA ILE A 94 -15.66 -1.37 24.00
C ILE A 94 -17.00 -0.63 24.01
N ASP A 95 -17.43 -0.25 25.21
CA ASP A 95 -18.62 0.58 25.40
C ASP A 95 -18.27 2.06 25.28
N HIS A 96 -18.62 2.66 24.14
CA HIS A 96 -18.43 4.08 23.88
C HIS A 96 -19.70 4.84 24.28
N ASP A 97 -19.59 5.86 25.14
CA ASP A 97 -20.69 6.77 25.42
C ASP A 97 -20.93 7.70 24.23
N LEU A 98 -21.72 7.21 23.27
CA LEU A 98 -22.04 7.94 22.05
C LEU A 98 -22.88 9.19 22.33
N LYS A 99 -23.60 9.27 23.44
CA LYS A 99 -24.39 10.48 23.77
C LYS A 99 -23.47 11.61 24.19
N ALA A 100 -22.50 11.33 25.06
CA ALA A 100 -21.47 12.29 25.46
C ALA A 100 -20.67 12.74 24.23
N PHE A 101 -20.26 11.77 23.38
CA PHE A 101 -19.54 12.07 22.14
C PHE A 101 -20.35 12.93 21.17
N GLU A 102 -21.62 12.61 20.93
CA GLU A 102 -22.50 13.42 20.07
C GLU A 102 -22.66 14.86 20.59
N ASN A 103 -22.70 15.06 21.91
CA ASN A 103 -22.76 16.40 22.48
C ASN A 103 -21.44 17.16 22.25
N TRP A 104 -20.30 16.50 22.47
CA TRP A 104 -18.98 17.08 22.25
C TRP A 104 -18.74 17.46 20.78
N VAL A 105 -19.16 16.63 19.83
CA VAL A 105 -19.03 16.92 18.38
C VAL A 105 -19.78 18.22 17.97
N GLN A 106 -20.83 18.60 18.69
CA GLN A 106 -21.54 19.86 18.44
C GLN A 106 -20.79 21.09 18.98
N HIS A 107 -19.97 20.89 20.00
CA HIS A 107 -19.24 21.95 20.71
C HIS A 107 -17.79 21.52 20.97
N PRO A 108 -16.99 21.24 19.92
CA PRO A 108 -15.63 20.78 20.11
C PRO A 108 -14.76 21.89 20.71
N SER A 109 -13.80 21.50 21.54
CA SER A 109 -12.77 22.41 22.05
C SER A 109 -12.03 23.13 20.91
N GLU A 110 -11.91 24.44 21.03
CA GLU A 110 -11.16 25.26 20.06
C GLU A 110 -9.64 25.07 20.18
N THR A 111 -9.18 24.52 21.31
CA THR A 111 -7.76 24.31 21.65
C THR A 111 -7.24 22.92 21.25
N ALA A 112 -8.09 22.08 20.66
CA ALA A 112 -7.72 20.77 20.17
C ALA A 112 -8.12 20.60 18.70
N ILE A 113 -7.26 19.92 17.95
CA ILE A 113 -7.61 19.38 16.63
C ILE A 113 -7.71 17.87 16.79
N THR A 114 -8.90 17.32 16.56
CA THR A 114 -9.16 15.89 16.73
C THR A 114 -9.39 15.21 15.39
N VAL A 115 -8.60 14.18 15.10
CA VAL A 115 -8.66 13.39 13.87
C VAL A 115 -9.21 12.01 14.20
N PHE A 116 -10.44 11.73 13.75
CA PHE A 116 -11.01 10.39 13.81
C PHE A 116 -10.69 9.62 12.53
N ILE A 117 -10.09 8.45 12.68
CA ILE A 117 -9.79 7.54 11.57
C ILE A 117 -10.76 6.37 11.62
N ALA A 118 -11.54 6.23 10.57
CA ALA A 118 -12.41 5.10 10.31
C ALA A 118 -11.86 4.35 9.08
N PRO A 119 -10.95 3.37 9.27
CA PRO A 119 -10.32 2.62 8.18
C PRO A 119 -11.29 1.58 7.57
N TYR A 120 -12.48 2.04 7.18
CA TYR A 120 -13.60 1.24 6.72
C TYR A 120 -14.13 1.80 5.40
N GLU A 121 -14.51 0.92 4.48
CA GLU A 121 -15.06 1.33 3.17
C GLU A 121 -16.36 2.13 3.28
N LYS A 122 -17.19 1.82 4.28
CA LYS A 122 -18.50 2.42 4.49
C LYS A 122 -18.77 2.65 5.97
N LEU A 123 -19.41 3.77 6.26
CA LEU A 123 -19.96 4.07 7.58
C LEU A 123 -21.42 3.63 7.67
N ASP A 124 -21.91 3.39 8.88
CA ASP A 124 -23.34 3.15 9.10
C ASP A 124 -24.11 4.48 9.11
N GLU A 125 -24.63 4.89 7.95
CA GLU A 125 -25.41 6.12 7.78
C GLU A 125 -26.70 6.16 8.61
N ARG A 126 -27.14 5.04 9.19
CA ARG A 126 -28.36 5.00 10.02
C ARG A 126 -28.07 5.52 11.42
N LYS A 127 -26.83 5.41 11.91
CA LYS A 127 -26.42 5.86 13.25
C LYS A 127 -26.43 7.39 13.32
N LYS A 128 -26.98 7.93 14.41
CA LYS A 128 -27.07 9.38 14.65
C LYS A 128 -25.67 10.02 14.70
N VAL A 129 -24.73 9.40 15.43
CA VAL A 129 -23.32 9.80 15.47
C VAL A 129 -22.68 9.93 14.08
N THR A 130 -22.94 8.99 13.16
CA THR A 130 -22.39 9.06 11.79
C THR A 130 -22.89 10.29 11.03
N LYS A 131 -24.21 10.55 11.10
CA LYS A 131 -24.82 11.72 10.44
C LYS A 131 -24.26 13.02 11.02
N LEU A 132 -24.12 13.09 12.34
CA LEU A 132 -23.58 14.26 13.02
C LEU A 132 -22.11 14.50 12.65
N MET A 133 -21.28 13.47 12.66
CA MET A 133 -19.87 13.58 12.26
C MET A 133 -19.72 14.07 10.82
N LYS A 134 -20.57 13.62 9.89
CA LYS A 134 -20.55 14.12 8.51
C LYS A 134 -20.97 15.59 8.37
N ASP A 135 -21.81 16.08 9.27
CA ASP A 135 -22.26 17.47 9.29
C ASP A 135 -21.21 18.41 9.93
N LYS A 136 -20.58 17.97 11.04
CA LYS A 136 -19.71 18.82 11.86
C LYS A 136 -18.21 18.63 11.61
N ALA A 137 -17.78 17.45 11.22
CA ALA A 137 -16.36 17.19 10.93
C ALA A 137 -16.03 17.47 9.47
N LEU A 138 -14.78 17.83 9.21
CA LEU A 138 -14.25 17.84 7.85
C LEU A 138 -14.07 16.40 7.37
N LEU A 139 -14.99 15.93 6.53
CA LEU A 139 -14.97 14.59 5.97
C LEU A 139 -13.92 14.47 4.83
N LEU A 140 -13.07 13.46 4.93
CA LEU A 140 -12.06 13.09 3.95
C LEU A 140 -12.18 11.60 3.60
N GLU A 141 -12.63 11.31 2.37
CA GLU A 141 -12.83 9.94 1.89
C GLU A 141 -11.58 9.41 1.16
N ALA A 142 -10.76 8.64 1.87
CA ALA A 142 -9.56 7.96 1.40
C ALA A 142 -9.89 6.66 0.66
N LYS A 143 -10.40 6.79 -0.56
CA LYS A 143 -10.66 5.67 -1.47
C LYS A 143 -9.39 5.29 -2.25
N PRO A 144 -9.18 4.00 -2.56
CA PRO A 144 -8.12 3.58 -3.47
C PRO A 144 -8.20 4.32 -4.79
N LEU A 145 -7.06 4.73 -5.33
CA LEU A 145 -6.99 5.43 -6.60
C LEU A 145 -6.85 4.43 -7.76
N GLU A 146 -7.66 4.62 -8.81
CA GLU A 146 -7.61 3.79 -10.01
C GLU A 146 -7.68 4.64 -11.27
N GLY A 147 -7.19 4.07 -12.39
CA GLY A 147 -7.31 4.68 -13.71
C GLY A 147 -6.80 6.13 -13.76
N ASN A 148 -7.64 7.05 -14.23
CA ASN A 148 -7.28 8.45 -14.39
C ASN A 148 -6.98 9.16 -13.07
N ASP A 149 -7.66 8.80 -11.98
CA ASP A 149 -7.43 9.44 -10.67
C ASP A 149 -6.03 9.15 -10.15
N LEU A 150 -5.52 7.94 -10.39
CA LEU A 150 -4.14 7.57 -10.08
C LEU A 150 -3.13 8.36 -10.94
N THR A 151 -3.39 8.47 -12.25
CA THR A 151 -2.56 9.28 -13.16
C THR A 151 -2.47 10.73 -12.72
N VAL A 152 -3.61 11.35 -12.37
CA VAL A 152 -3.68 12.73 -11.88
C VAL A 152 -2.94 12.87 -10.56
N TRP A 153 -3.05 11.87 -9.67
CA TRP A 153 -2.31 11.87 -8.41
C TRP A 153 -0.79 11.81 -8.65
N VAL A 154 -0.31 10.93 -9.53
CA VAL A 154 1.11 10.83 -9.91
C VAL A 154 1.61 12.19 -10.41
N GLN A 155 0.89 12.81 -11.34
CA GLN A 155 1.22 14.15 -11.84
C GLN A 155 1.29 15.19 -10.72
N SER A 156 0.36 15.12 -9.76
CA SER A 156 0.33 16.04 -8.63
C SER A 156 1.52 15.89 -7.69
N ILE A 157 2.09 14.68 -7.55
CA ILE A 157 3.30 14.44 -6.76
C ILE A 157 4.51 15.03 -7.48
N VAL A 158 4.67 14.75 -8.77
CA VAL A 158 5.79 15.28 -9.58
C VAL A 158 5.75 16.81 -9.66
N SER A 159 4.55 17.39 -9.77
CA SER A 159 4.36 18.85 -9.79
C SER A 159 4.76 19.53 -8.48
N LYS A 160 4.70 18.84 -7.33
CA LYS A 160 5.19 19.38 -6.05
C LYS A 160 6.71 19.54 -6.02
N GLU A 161 7.42 18.74 -6.81
CA GLU A 161 8.87 18.83 -7.03
C GLU A 161 9.20 19.81 -8.18
N HIS A 162 8.21 20.57 -8.68
CA HIS A 162 8.35 21.48 -9.81
C HIS A 162 8.78 20.81 -11.13
N LYS A 163 8.45 19.52 -11.30
CA LYS A 163 8.73 18.74 -12.52
C LYS A 163 7.44 18.33 -13.24
N SER A 164 7.58 17.84 -14.48
CA SER A 164 6.54 17.13 -15.23
C SER A 164 6.93 15.67 -15.49
N MET A 165 5.99 14.87 -15.97
CA MET A 165 6.22 13.48 -16.35
C MET A 165 5.40 13.15 -17.60
N THR A 166 6.02 12.49 -18.58
CA THR A 166 5.34 12.14 -19.83
C THR A 166 4.24 11.09 -19.59
N ALA A 167 3.20 11.08 -20.43
CA ALA A 167 2.05 10.19 -20.23
C ALA A 167 2.43 8.69 -20.30
N ASP A 168 3.36 8.34 -21.19
CA ASP A 168 3.90 6.99 -21.33
C ASP A 168 4.81 6.59 -20.15
N ALA A 169 5.53 7.54 -19.55
CA ALA A 169 6.28 7.32 -18.32
C ALA A 169 5.35 7.01 -17.15
N ILE A 170 4.27 7.78 -16.98
CA ILE A 170 3.26 7.54 -15.93
C ILE A 170 2.64 6.16 -16.10
N ALA A 171 2.22 5.83 -17.32
CA ALA A 171 1.65 4.52 -17.63
C ALA A 171 2.65 3.40 -17.32
N ARG A 172 3.93 3.57 -17.67
CA ARG A 172 4.98 2.58 -17.40
C ARG A 172 5.24 2.41 -15.91
N LEU A 173 5.26 3.50 -15.15
CA LEU A 173 5.45 3.47 -13.70
C LEU A 173 4.28 2.74 -13.00
N ILE A 174 3.04 3.14 -13.30
CA ILE A 174 1.83 2.52 -12.73
C ILE A 174 1.74 1.05 -13.11
N GLU A 175 2.07 0.69 -14.36
CA GLU A 175 2.13 -0.71 -14.78
C GLU A 175 3.15 -1.49 -13.93
N THR A 176 4.33 -0.92 -13.70
CA THR A 176 5.42 -1.62 -13.01
C THR A 176 5.18 -1.75 -11.50
N VAL A 177 4.79 -0.66 -10.84
CA VAL A 177 4.61 -0.58 -9.37
C VAL A 177 3.21 -1.05 -8.95
N GLY A 178 2.19 -0.73 -9.72
CA GLY A 178 0.79 -0.96 -9.37
C GLY A 178 0.15 0.25 -8.69
N GLN A 179 -0.72 -0.01 -7.71
CA GLN A 179 -1.53 1.01 -7.02
C GLN A 179 -1.00 1.35 -5.62
N ASP A 180 0.17 0.85 -5.23
CA ASP A 180 0.77 1.18 -3.94
C ASP A 180 1.26 2.64 -3.97
N LEU A 181 0.49 3.54 -3.36
CA LEU A 181 0.77 4.98 -3.37
C LEU A 181 2.07 5.32 -2.62
N VAL A 182 2.44 4.55 -1.59
CA VAL A 182 3.68 4.78 -0.83
C VAL A 182 4.88 4.44 -1.71
N GLN A 183 4.85 3.29 -2.37
CA GLN A 183 5.90 2.88 -3.30
C GLN A 183 5.98 3.83 -4.49
N LEU A 184 4.85 4.20 -5.09
CA LEU A 184 4.81 5.18 -6.18
C LEU A 184 5.42 6.52 -5.77
N GLN A 185 5.08 7.05 -4.58
CA GLN A 185 5.64 8.31 -4.11
C GLN A 185 7.16 8.23 -3.95
N SER A 186 7.67 7.14 -3.37
CA SER A 186 9.11 6.91 -3.21
C SER A 186 9.83 6.88 -4.57
N GLU A 187 9.29 6.14 -5.54
CA GLU A 187 9.85 6.04 -6.89
C GLU A 187 9.82 7.40 -7.62
N LEU A 188 8.74 8.16 -7.49
CA LEU A 188 8.63 9.50 -8.07
C LEU A 188 9.64 10.48 -7.48
N HIS A 189 9.82 10.48 -6.17
CA HIS A 189 10.82 11.33 -5.52
C HIS A 189 12.25 10.96 -5.94
N LYS A 190 12.55 9.66 -6.07
CA LYS A 190 13.82 9.16 -6.61
C LYS A 190 14.06 9.65 -8.04
N MET A 191 13.05 9.53 -8.91
CA MET A 191 13.14 9.97 -10.30
C MET A 191 13.32 11.49 -10.42
N ALA A 192 12.54 12.27 -9.65
CA ALA A 192 12.67 13.74 -9.59
C ALA A 192 14.07 14.17 -9.12
N THR A 193 14.62 13.47 -8.12
CA THR A 193 15.98 13.71 -7.62
C THR A 193 17.04 13.38 -8.68
N TYR A 194 16.88 12.26 -9.39
CA TYR A 194 17.85 11.83 -10.41
C TYR A 194 17.96 12.80 -11.59
N ILE A 195 16.83 13.32 -12.09
CA ILE A 195 16.84 14.22 -13.26
C ILE A 195 17.39 15.61 -12.92
N GLY A 196 17.57 15.94 -11.64
CA GLY A 196 18.19 17.19 -11.20
C GLY A 196 17.42 18.41 -11.70
N GLU A 197 18.07 19.23 -12.53
CA GLU A 197 17.48 20.46 -13.08
C GLU A 197 16.55 20.22 -14.28
N GLU A 198 16.64 19.05 -14.93
CA GLU A 198 15.78 18.74 -16.08
C GLU A 198 14.29 18.82 -15.70
N PRO A 199 13.42 19.39 -16.54
CA PRO A 199 12.05 19.68 -16.15
C PRO A 199 11.13 18.46 -16.18
N GLU A 200 11.49 17.39 -16.87
CA GLU A 200 10.56 16.31 -17.22
C GLU A 200 11.14 14.90 -17.01
N ILE A 201 10.36 14.05 -16.34
CA ILE A 201 10.63 12.61 -16.21
C ILE A 201 10.07 11.89 -17.45
N THR A 202 10.95 11.29 -18.25
CA THR A 202 10.60 10.53 -19.45
C THR A 202 10.48 9.04 -19.16
N LYS A 203 9.94 8.29 -20.13
CA LYS A 203 9.83 6.82 -20.02
C LYS A 203 11.20 6.15 -19.88
N ASP A 204 12.23 6.66 -20.56
CA ASP A 204 13.58 6.12 -20.46
C ASP A 204 14.16 6.27 -19.04
N VAL A 205 13.86 7.38 -18.35
CA VAL A 205 14.23 7.58 -16.94
C VAL A 205 13.54 6.55 -16.05
N VAL A 206 12.24 6.30 -16.28
CA VAL A 206 11.49 5.26 -15.55
C VAL A 206 12.14 3.90 -15.77
N GLU A 207 12.42 3.51 -17.01
CA GLU A 207 13.01 2.20 -17.31
C GLU A 207 14.43 2.04 -16.77
N LEU A 208 15.21 3.12 -16.70
CA LEU A 208 16.56 3.13 -16.16
C LEU A 208 16.60 2.98 -14.63
N LEU A 209 15.71 3.69 -13.92
CA LEU A 209 15.74 3.80 -12.46
C LEU A 209 14.85 2.80 -11.72
N MET A 210 13.85 2.25 -12.42
CA MET A 210 13.07 1.16 -11.88
C MET A 210 13.96 -0.08 -11.80
N THR A 211 14.50 -0.32 -10.61
CA THR A 211 15.12 -1.60 -10.28
C THR A 211 14.06 -2.69 -10.35
N ARG A 212 14.44 -3.84 -10.90
CA ARG A 212 13.58 -5.02 -10.85
C ARG A 212 13.25 -5.33 -9.39
N THR A 213 11.98 -5.58 -9.11
CA THR A 213 11.61 -6.05 -7.77
C THR A 213 12.08 -7.50 -7.62
N LEU A 214 12.27 -7.93 -6.37
CA LEU A 214 12.60 -9.32 -6.06
C LEU A 214 11.62 -10.31 -6.73
N GLU A 215 10.34 -9.97 -6.82
CA GLU A 215 9.32 -10.76 -7.51
C GLU A 215 9.54 -10.83 -9.02
N GLN A 216 10.02 -9.75 -9.64
CA GLN A 216 10.35 -9.72 -11.06
C GLN A 216 11.59 -10.56 -11.35
N ASP A 217 12.62 -10.46 -10.52
CA ASP A 217 13.82 -11.31 -10.64
C ASP A 217 13.49 -12.78 -10.39
N ALA A 218 12.65 -13.09 -9.39
CA ALA A 218 12.16 -14.46 -9.18
C ALA A 218 11.30 -14.98 -10.34
N PHE A 219 10.49 -14.11 -10.98
CA PHE A 219 9.76 -14.47 -12.19
C PHE A 219 10.70 -14.75 -13.37
N GLN A 220 11.73 -13.94 -13.54
CA GLN A 220 12.75 -14.17 -14.57
C GLN A 220 13.53 -15.46 -14.32
N LEU A 221 13.94 -15.69 -13.08
CA LEU A 221 14.61 -16.92 -12.62
C LEU A 221 13.75 -18.14 -12.94
N LEU A 222 12.48 -18.12 -12.52
CA LEU A 222 11.54 -19.20 -12.79
C LEU A 222 11.36 -19.43 -14.30
N ASN A 223 11.17 -18.37 -15.09
CA ASN A 223 11.00 -18.51 -16.54
C ASN A 223 12.26 -19.04 -17.23
N ALA A 224 13.45 -18.61 -16.81
CA ALA A 224 14.70 -19.16 -17.33
C ALA A 224 14.79 -20.66 -17.04
N TYR A 225 14.51 -21.06 -15.80
CA TYR A 225 14.46 -22.46 -15.39
C TYR A 225 13.41 -23.27 -16.19
N LEU A 226 12.19 -22.75 -16.35
CA LEU A 226 11.12 -23.43 -17.10
C LEU A 226 11.46 -23.59 -18.58
N ARG A 227 12.24 -22.67 -19.17
CA ARG A 227 12.73 -22.77 -20.56
C ARG A 227 13.96 -23.68 -20.72
N GLY A 228 14.52 -24.19 -19.61
CA GLY A 228 15.76 -24.96 -19.63
C GLY A 228 17.01 -24.10 -19.85
N ASP A 229 16.90 -22.78 -19.70
CA ASP A 229 18.03 -21.85 -19.77
C ASP A 229 18.73 -21.77 -18.40
N THR A 230 19.48 -22.83 -18.10
CA THR A 230 20.22 -22.97 -16.83
C THR A 230 21.23 -21.84 -16.63
N SER A 231 21.84 -21.33 -17.70
CA SER A 231 22.83 -20.25 -17.60
C SER A 231 22.19 -18.97 -17.07
N THR A 232 21.08 -18.53 -17.69
CA THR A 232 20.36 -17.35 -17.22
C THR A 232 19.77 -17.58 -15.83
N ALA A 233 19.23 -18.77 -15.54
CA ALA A 233 18.68 -19.07 -14.22
C ALA A 233 19.75 -18.96 -13.12
N LEU A 234 20.93 -19.56 -13.31
CA LEU A 234 22.02 -19.48 -12.34
C LEU A 234 22.57 -18.06 -12.21
N SER A 235 22.68 -17.31 -13.30
CA SER A 235 23.12 -15.91 -13.25
C SER A 235 22.20 -15.07 -12.36
N VAL A 236 20.88 -15.13 -12.62
CA VAL A 236 19.89 -14.38 -11.83
C VAL A 236 19.89 -14.84 -10.37
N TYR A 237 19.99 -16.15 -10.12
CA TYR A 237 20.07 -16.68 -8.77
C TYR A 237 21.30 -16.17 -8.01
N HIS A 238 22.48 -16.16 -8.64
CA HIS A 238 23.70 -15.63 -8.01
C HIS A 238 23.63 -14.12 -7.78
N ASP A 239 22.98 -13.37 -8.66
CA ASP A 239 22.76 -11.94 -8.43
C ASP A 239 21.86 -11.71 -7.20
N LEU A 240 20.81 -12.52 -7.01
CA LEU A 240 19.95 -12.48 -5.82
C LEU A 240 20.73 -12.86 -4.54
N LEU A 241 21.62 -13.86 -4.60
CA LEU A 241 22.49 -14.19 -3.47
C LEU A 241 23.46 -13.03 -3.12
N ARG A 242 23.99 -12.31 -4.12
CA ARG A 242 24.83 -11.12 -3.87
C ARG A 242 24.04 -9.98 -3.22
N GLN A 243 22.75 -9.90 -3.49
CA GLN A 243 21.82 -8.98 -2.80
C GLN A 243 21.45 -9.47 -1.38
N LYS A 244 22.03 -10.58 -0.91
CA LYS A 244 21.78 -11.21 0.39
C LYS A 244 20.38 -11.78 0.54
N GLU A 245 19.74 -12.14 -0.57
CA GLU A 245 18.45 -12.82 -0.53
C GLU A 245 18.61 -14.27 -0.11
N GLU A 246 17.83 -14.68 0.90
CA GLU A 246 17.95 -16.01 1.49
C GLU A 246 17.33 -17.10 0.58
N PRO A 247 18.03 -18.23 0.33
CA PRO A 247 17.52 -19.30 -0.54
C PRO A 247 16.14 -19.85 -0.15
N ILE A 248 15.82 -19.86 1.15
CA ILE A 248 14.51 -20.29 1.67
C ILE A 248 13.39 -19.33 1.24
N MET A 249 13.67 -18.03 1.26
CA MET A 249 12.73 -17.01 0.81
C MET A 249 12.54 -17.09 -0.70
N LEU A 250 13.62 -17.24 -1.46
CA LEU A 250 13.58 -17.43 -2.91
C LEU A 250 12.77 -18.68 -3.30
N THR A 251 12.94 -19.79 -2.58
CA THR A 251 12.16 -21.02 -2.78
C THR A 251 10.66 -20.78 -2.57
N ALA A 252 10.30 -20.09 -1.49
CA ALA A 252 8.90 -19.73 -1.20
C ALA A 252 8.31 -18.82 -2.29
N LEU A 253 9.10 -17.85 -2.77
CA LEU A 253 8.72 -16.91 -3.81
C LEU A 253 8.51 -17.60 -5.16
N LEU A 254 9.44 -18.47 -5.58
CA LEU A 254 9.31 -19.31 -6.77
C LEU A 254 8.04 -20.18 -6.69
N ALA A 255 7.79 -20.81 -5.56
CA ALA A 255 6.59 -21.63 -5.35
C ALA A 255 5.30 -20.78 -5.44
N SER A 256 5.31 -19.55 -4.91
CA SER A 256 4.19 -18.61 -5.03
C SER A 256 3.93 -18.22 -6.48
N GLN A 257 5.00 -18.02 -7.26
CA GLN A 257 4.92 -17.65 -8.66
C GLN A 257 4.37 -18.80 -9.52
N ILE A 258 4.74 -20.04 -9.23
CA ILE A 258 4.14 -21.21 -9.89
C ILE A 258 2.66 -21.32 -9.59
N ARG A 259 2.24 -21.16 -8.32
CA ARG A 259 0.81 -21.16 -7.95
C ARG A 259 0.05 -20.05 -8.69
N LEU A 260 0.64 -18.86 -8.80
CA LEU A 260 0.06 -17.76 -9.56
C LEU A 260 -0.07 -18.13 -11.04
N MET A 261 0.97 -18.68 -11.67
CA MET A 261 0.91 -19.13 -13.07
C MET A 261 -0.18 -20.19 -13.30
N SER A 262 -0.31 -21.16 -12.40
CA SER A 262 -1.37 -22.18 -12.47
C SER A 262 -2.77 -21.55 -12.39
N ASN A 263 -2.98 -20.64 -11.44
CA ASN A 263 -4.27 -19.95 -11.27
C ASN A 263 -4.61 -19.07 -12.49
N VAL A 264 -3.65 -18.32 -13.01
CA VAL A 264 -3.82 -17.50 -14.23
C VAL A 264 -4.24 -18.40 -15.40
N ARG A 265 -3.56 -19.53 -15.60
CA ARG A 265 -3.89 -20.47 -16.70
C ARG A 265 -5.26 -21.11 -16.55
N TYR A 266 -5.62 -21.52 -15.34
CA TYR A 266 -6.95 -22.05 -15.07
C TYR A 266 -8.04 -21.05 -15.46
N LEU A 267 -7.86 -19.77 -15.12
CA LEU A 267 -8.81 -18.72 -15.47
C LEU A 267 -8.76 -18.37 -16.98
N GLN A 268 -7.60 -18.40 -17.63
CA GLN A 268 -7.50 -18.25 -19.09
C GLN A 268 -8.27 -19.36 -19.82
N LYS A 269 -8.15 -20.62 -19.38
CA LYS A 269 -8.91 -21.76 -19.93
C LYS A 269 -10.43 -21.57 -19.79
N LYS A 270 -10.87 -20.84 -18.76
CA LYS A 270 -12.27 -20.45 -18.56
C LYS A 270 -12.72 -19.24 -19.39
N GLY A 271 -11.84 -18.64 -20.18
CA GLY A 271 -12.15 -17.49 -21.04
C GLY A 271 -12.01 -16.12 -20.39
N TYR A 272 -11.41 -16.02 -19.19
CA TYR A 272 -11.17 -14.72 -18.56
C TYR A 272 -10.00 -13.99 -19.24
N HIS A 273 -10.16 -12.69 -19.47
CA HIS A 273 -9.08 -11.81 -19.93
C HIS A 273 -8.19 -11.35 -18.77
N ALA A 274 -6.96 -10.89 -19.06
CA ALA A 274 -5.93 -10.57 -18.07
C ALA A 274 -6.40 -9.63 -16.94
N GLN A 275 -7.17 -8.58 -17.28
CA GLN A 275 -7.70 -7.64 -16.28
C GLN A 275 -8.67 -8.30 -15.29
N ALA A 276 -9.55 -9.17 -15.79
CA ALA A 276 -10.49 -9.90 -14.95
C ALA A 276 -9.78 -10.91 -14.05
N ILE A 277 -8.73 -11.56 -14.58
CA ILE A 277 -7.87 -12.47 -13.81
C ILE A 277 -7.17 -11.73 -12.66
N ALA A 278 -6.57 -10.56 -12.94
CA ALA A 278 -5.88 -9.76 -11.94
C ALA A 278 -6.82 -9.36 -10.79
N LYS A 279 -8.03 -8.89 -11.13
CA LYS A 279 -9.06 -8.55 -10.15
C LYS A 279 -9.51 -9.74 -9.31
N GLN A 280 -9.75 -10.89 -9.96
CA GLN A 280 -10.19 -12.12 -9.28
C GLN A 280 -9.13 -12.66 -8.30
N LEU A 281 -7.86 -12.62 -8.72
CA LEU A 281 -6.74 -13.12 -7.92
C LEU A 281 -6.20 -12.07 -6.93
N LYS A 282 -6.68 -10.82 -7.00
CA LYS A 282 -6.18 -9.68 -6.21
C LYS A 282 -4.66 -9.51 -6.32
N VAL A 283 -4.15 -9.59 -7.55
CA VAL A 283 -2.73 -9.43 -7.87
C VAL A 283 -2.53 -8.28 -8.85
N ASN A 284 -1.33 -7.71 -8.87
CA ASN A 284 -0.97 -6.65 -9.81
C ASN A 284 -1.22 -7.10 -11.28
N PRO A 285 -2.00 -6.33 -12.08
CA PRO A 285 -2.29 -6.63 -13.47
C PRO A 285 -1.05 -6.88 -14.34
N TYR A 286 0.06 -6.19 -14.10
CA TYR A 286 1.31 -6.38 -14.84
C TYR A 286 1.89 -7.77 -14.64
N ARG A 287 1.82 -8.33 -13.43
CA ARG A 287 2.26 -9.72 -13.17
C ARG A 287 1.43 -10.73 -13.96
N VAL A 288 0.12 -10.50 -14.06
CA VAL A 288 -0.77 -11.34 -14.87
C VAL A 288 -0.45 -11.17 -16.35
N LYS A 289 -0.28 -9.94 -16.82
CA LYS A 289 0.10 -9.63 -18.20
C LYS A 289 1.39 -10.35 -18.60
N LEU A 290 2.44 -10.28 -17.78
CA LEU A 290 3.70 -10.99 -17.99
C LEU A 290 3.52 -12.51 -18.12
N ILE A 291 2.62 -13.11 -17.33
CA ILE A 291 2.33 -14.56 -17.42
C ILE A 291 1.54 -14.89 -18.69
N VAL A 292 0.54 -14.06 -19.02
CA VAL A 292 -0.35 -14.24 -20.19
C VAL A 292 0.41 -14.06 -21.51
N GLU A 293 1.29 -13.06 -21.58
CA GLU A 293 2.10 -12.72 -22.75
C GLU A 293 3.36 -13.60 -22.88
N SER A 294 3.68 -14.39 -21.86
CA SER A 294 4.78 -15.34 -21.92
C SER A 294 4.56 -16.32 -23.08
N ARG A 295 5.43 -16.21 -24.10
CA ARG A 295 5.34 -17.00 -25.34
C ARG A 295 5.40 -18.51 -25.12
N GLN A 296 5.88 -18.96 -23.95
CA GLN A 296 5.94 -20.38 -23.61
C GLN A 296 4.84 -20.75 -22.63
N GLN A 297 3.79 -21.40 -23.15
CA GLN A 297 2.76 -22.01 -22.32
C GLN A 297 3.25 -23.36 -21.78
N VAL A 298 3.84 -23.33 -20.59
CA VAL A 298 4.43 -24.46 -19.85
C VAL A 298 3.41 -25.43 -19.25
N GLY A 299 2.51 -26.09 -20.00
CA GLY A 299 1.60 -27.14 -19.47
C GLY A 299 0.89 -26.87 -18.11
N GLU A 300 0.25 -27.86 -17.53
CA GLU A 300 -0.24 -27.79 -16.14
C GLU A 300 0.51 -28.80 -15.27
N GLU A 301 0.66 -30.00 -15.79
CA GLU A 301 1.50 -31.07 -15.24
C GLU A 301 2.92 -30.59 -14.93
N ARG A 302 3.56 -29.86 -15.85
CA ARG A 302 4.90 -29.33 -15.65
C ARG A 302 4.97 -28.29 -14.53
N LEU A 303 3.97 -27.44 -14.37
CA LEU A 303 3.92 -26.50 -13.24
C LEU A 303 3.78 -27.24 -11.90
N LEU A 304 2.94 -28.28 -11.86
CA LEU A 304 2.75 -29.12 -10.68
C LEU A 304 4.01 -29.90 -10.32
N GLU A 305 4.70 -30.48 -11.30
CA GLU A 305 5.96 -31.19 -11.11
C GLU A 305 7.02 -30.27 -10.49
N VAL A 306 7.18 -29.07 -11.04
CA VAL A 306 8.12 -28.08 -10.49
C VAL A 306 7.73 -27.67 -9.07
N LEU A 307 6.43 -27.52 -8.79
CA LEU A 307 5.96 -27.20 -7.44
C LEU A 307 6.32 -28.33 -6.44
N HIS A 308 6.18 -29.60 -6.83
CA HIS A 308 6.59 -30.75 -6.02
C HIS A 308 8.10 -30.78 -5.78
N ARG A 309 8.90 -30.47 -6.81
CA ARG A 309 10.36 -30.36 -6.68
C ARG A 309 10.76 -29.21 -5.75
N LEU A 310 10.11 -28.05 -5.84
CA LEU A 310 10.32 -26.93 -4.92
C LEU A 310 9.91 -27.28 -3.48
N ALA A 311 8.84 -28.05 -3.28
CA ALA A 311 8.47 -28.52 -1.94
C ALA A 311 9.56 -29.40 -1.32
N SER A 312 10.21 -30.24 -2.14
CA SER A 312 11.35 -31.05 -1.71
C SER A 312 12.56 -30.17 -1.35
N ALA A 313 12.83 -29.13 -2.14
CA ALA A 313 13.89 -28.16 -1.85
C ALA A 313 13.61 -27.36 -0.56
N ASP A 314 12.37 -26.90 -0.34
CA ASP A 314 11.94 -26.22 0.89
C ASP A 314 12.13 -27.10 2.13
N TYR A 315 11.74 -28.38 2.04
CA TYR A 315 11.96 -29.34 3.12
C TYR A 315 13.45 -29.51 3.44
N GLN A 316 14.30 -29.66 2.42
CA GLN A 316 15.76 -29.77 2.60
C GLN A 316 16.34 -28.50 3.22
N LEU A 317 15.92 -27.31 2.79
CA LEU A 317 16.38 -26.03 3.35
C LEU A 317 16.03 -25.86 4.83
N LYS A 318 14.88 -26.38 5.26
CA LYS A 318 14.42 -26.32 6.66
C LYS A 318 15.07 -27.35 7.57
N THR A 319 15.50 -28.48 7.02
CA THR A 319 15.99 -29.63 7.80
C THR A 319 17.51 -29.79 7.76
N SER A 320 18.19 -29.25 6.76
CA SER A 320 19.64 -29.38 6.62
C SER A 320 20.41 -28.19 7.23
N SER A 321 21.50 -28.51 7.91
CA SER A 321 22.56 -27.57 8.28
C SER A 321 23.67 -27.60 7.23
N GLY A 322 24.10 -26.45 6.72
CA GLY A 322 25.22 -26.36 5.75
C GLY A 322 25.00 -25.31 4.66
N ARG A 323 25.55 -25.57 3.46
CA ARG A 323 25.49 -24.69 2.28
C ARG A 323 24.11 -24.69 1.63
N ARG A 324 23.18 -23.94 2.22
CA ARG A 324 21.78 -23.81 1.79
C ARG A 324 21.65 -23.30 0.36
N GLU A 325 22.59 -22.47 -0.07
CA GLU A 325 22.65 -21.89 -1.42
C GLU A 325 22.68 -22.99 -2.49
N ARG A 326 23.40 -24.09 -2.21
CA ARG A 326 23.55 -25.22 -3.14
C ARG A 326 22.26 -25.98 -3.38
N ILE A 327 21.32 -25.99 -2.44
CA ILE A 327 20.08 -26.75 -2.58
C ILE A 327 19.26 -26.18 -3.73
N LEU A 328 19.11 -24.86 -3.77
CA LEU A 328 18.38 -24.20 -4.85
C LEU A 328 19.19 -24.16 -6.15
N GLU A 329 20.51 -24.04 -6.07
CA GLU A 329 21.44 -24.19 -7.21
C GLU A 329 21.25 -25.55 -7.91
N LEU A 330 21.25 -26.65 -7.14
CA LEU A 330 21.03 -28.00 -7.66
C LEU A 330 19.62 -28.16 -8.24
N PHE A 331 18.61 -27.57 -7.61
CA PHE A 331 17.26 -27.53 -8.16
C PHE A 331 17.23 -26.87 -9.54
N LEU A 332 17.94 -25.75 -9.73
CA LEU A 332 18.01 -25.00 -10.99
C LEU A 332 18.84 -25.72 -12.07
N MET A 333 19.86 -26.47 -11.67
CA MET A 333 20.72 -27.26 -12.57
C MET A 333 20.04 -28.53 -13.07
N ASN A 334 19.25 -29.19 -12.22
CA ASN A 334 18.54 -30.40 -12.58
C ASN A 334 17.45 -30.05 -13.61
N ARG A 335 17.64 -30.46 -14.86
CA ARG A 335 16.64 -30.25 -15.90
C ARG A 335 15.33 -30.95 -15.54
N LEU A 336 14.22 -30.38 -16.02
CA LEU A 336 12.89 -31.01 -16.04
C LEU A 336 12.85 -32.05 -17.14
#